data_AF-A0AAN6XA47-F1
#
_entry.id   AF-A0AAN6XA47-F1
#
_cell.length_a   1.000
_cell.length_b   1.000
_cell.length_c   1.000
_cell.angle_alpha   90.00
_cell.angle_beta   90.00
_cell.angle_gamma   90.00
#
_symmetry.space_group_name_H-M   'P 1'
#
loop_
_entity.id
_entity.type
_entity.pdbx_description
1 polymer ?
#
loop_
_entity_poly.entity_id
_entity_poly.type
_entity_poly.pdbx_seq_one_letter_code
_entity_poly.pdbx_strand_id
1 'polypeptide(L)'
;MVFNFLALPKEIRLEIYTQLLFLHPVSYKEWGAPGSQAPKPSTCLFEPMPDEHGNIPAGVKLLSPYRPHGYIPTALLQANRQVYEECRMVPFRENEFVFVRYFRSGVDLALEFVNKVAKSELEEVRYLRMYVFQEGRIMDIGVVNRYSDDRTIEREWEELCERFGVGVRGLRLKMFPYPFVKSGVMRRMRDWWGDVLEGYAPESDFESRYERTVFEHEVEEWRWRWVDRGLRKMGGLRQVEVEVKDREGDFREDGVVEWIRRFDRRLNEGREEGHKVRVICVKESEESPEKKDWEEWVRGQLRRQVPD
;
A
#
# COMPACT_ATOMS: atom_id res chain seq x y z
N MET A 1 44.58 -4.39 -22.09
CA MET A 1 43.37 -4.02 -22.85
C MET A 1 42.48 -3.23 -21.90
N VAL A 2 42.25 -1.94 -22.14
CA VAL A 2 41.41 -1.11 -21.25
C VAL A 2 39.97 -1.23 -21.74
N PHE A 3 39.13 -1.93 -20.97
CA PHE A 3 37.69 -1.97 -21.24
C PHE A 3 37.07 -0.63 -20.84
N ASN A 4 36.48 0.08 -21.80
CA ASN A 4 35.72 1.29 -21.53
C ASN A 4 34.27 0.91 -21.23
N PHE A 5 33.72 1.33 -20.08
CA PHE A 5 32.33 1.09 -19.70
C PHE A 5 31.33 1.57 -20.76
N LEU A 6 31.58 2.72 -21.40
CA LEU A 6 30.71 3.25 -22.45
C LEU A 6 30.78 2.46 -23.78
N ALA A 7 31.76 1.58 -23.94
CA ALA A 7 31.84 0.67 -25.08
C ALA A 7 30.95 -0.57 -24.92
N LEU A 8 30.40 -0.83 -23.73
CA LEU A 8 29.41 -1.89 -23.52
C LEU A 8 28.11 -1.59 -24.28
N PRO A 9 27.28 -2.59 -24.61
CA PRO A 9 25.90 -2.35 -25.06
C PRO A 9 25.09 -1.63 -23.98
N LYS A 10 24.10 -0.82 -24.40
CA LYS A 10 23.26 -0.04 -23.47
C LYS A 10 22.52 -0.95 -22.48
N GLU A 11 22.07 -2.10 -22.95
CA GLU A 11 21.34 -3.10 -22.18
C GLU A 11 22.19 -3.60 -21.01
N ILE A 12 23.47 -3.86 -21.25
CA ILE A 12 24.42 -4.29 -20.22
C ILE A 12 24.68 -3.15 -19.23
N ARG A 13 24.79 -1.91 -19.69
CA ARG A 13 24.93 -0.76 -18.78
C ARG A 13 23.69 -0.57 -17.89
N LEU A 14 22.49 -0.72 -18.44
CA LEU A 14 21.23 -0.64 -17.67
C LEU A 14 21.14 -1.74 -16.61
N GLU A 15 21.58 -2.95 -16.94
CA GLU A 15 21.69 -4.04 -15.96
C GLU A 15 22.67 -3.65 -14.84
N ILE A 16 23.84 -3.11 -15.18
CA ILE A 16 24.81 -2.64 -14.19
C ILE A 16 24.23 -1.55 -13.29
N TYR A 17 23.49 -0.57 -13.84
CA TYR A 17 22.83 0.45 -13.01
C TYR A 17 21.77 -0.16 -12.08
N THR A 18 21.05 -1.17 -12.55
CA THR A 18 20.06 -1.90 -11.74
C THR A 18 20.76 -2.64 -10.59
N GLN A 19 21.88 -3.32 -10.86
CA GLN A 19 22.69 -3.96 -9.82
C GLN A 19 23.24 -2.94 -8.81
N LEU A 20 23.67 -1.76 -9.27
CA LEU A 20 24.10 -0.68 -8.37
C LEU A 20 22.97 -0.21 -7.46
N LEU A 21 21.73 -0.16 -7.96
CA LEU A 21 20.55 0.16 -7.15
C LEU A 21 20.40 -0.82 -5.97
N PHE A 22 20.61 -2.12 -6.20
CA PHE A 22 20.58 -3.14 -5.14
C PHE A 22 21.72 -3.00 -4.13
N LEU A 23 22.89 -2.53 -4.57
CA LEU A 23 24.05 -2.32 -3.70
C LEU A 23 23.96 -1.04 -2.86
N HIS A 24 23.05 -0.13 -3.18
CA HIS A 24 22.84 1.14 -2.49
C HIS A 24 21.41 1.26 -1.92
N PRO A 25 21.05 0.43 -0.93
CA PRO A 25 19.74 0.50 -0.31
C PRO A 25 19.58 1.83 0.45
N VAL A 26 18.36 2.37 0.44
CA VAL A 26 17.98 3.51 1.27
C VAL A 26 18.00 3.05 2.73
N SER A 27 18.79 3.74 3.56
CA SER A 27 18.81 3.51 5.01
C SER A 27 17.71 4.33 5.66
N TYR A 28 16.72 3.65 6.25
CA TYR A 28 15.57 4.29 6.86
C TYR A 28 15.86 4.89 8.25
N LYS A 29 17.08 4.74 8.77
CA LYS A 29 17.48 5.15 10.13
C LYS A 29 17.18 6.61 10.50
N GLU A 30 16.88 7.47 9.53
CA GLU A 30 16.72 8.92 9.72
C GLU A 30 15.26 9.41 9.64
N TRP A 31 14.29 8.53 9.38
CA TRP A 31 12.89 8.93 9.10
C TRP A 31 11.87 8.55 10.19
N GLY A 32 12.32 7.85 11.23
CA GLY A 32 11.52 7.50 12.41
C GLY A 32 11.60 8.57 13.51
N ALA A 33 10.54 8.72 14.29
CA ALA A 33 10.63 9.45 15.55
C ALA A 33 11.69 8.82 16.46
N PRO A 34 12.35 9.56 17.37
CA PRO A 34 13.33 9.01 18.30
C PRO A 34 12.75 7.79 19.04
N GLY A 35 13.37 6.62 18.91
CA GLY A 35 12.93 5.36 19.53
C GLY A 35 12.06 4.44 18.66
N SER A 36 11.55 4.91 17.52
CA SER A 36 10.89 4.05 16.52
C SER A 36 11.89 3.59 15.48
N GLN A 37 12.07 2.27 15.34
CA GLN A 37 12.74 1.72 14.17
C GLN A 37 11.94 2.14 12.95
N ALA A 38 12.56 2.89 12.05
CA ALA A 38 11.92 3.20 10.79
C ALA A 38 11.59 1.91 10.06
N PRO A 39 10.39 1.80 9.43
CA PRO A 39 9.98 0.59 8.76
C PRO A 39 11.03 0.24 7.71
N LYS A 40 11.72 -0.90 7.89
CA LYS A 40 12.56 -1.46 6.84
C LYS A 40 11.59 -1.78 5.69
N PRO A 41 11.84 -1.37 4.44
CA PRO A 41 11.13 -1.90 3.29
C PRO A 41 11.52 -3.35 3.22
N SER A 42 10.61 -4.14 3.72
CA SER A 42 10.76 -5.54 3.89
C SER A 42 10.44 -6.25 2.61
N THR A 43 11.19 -7.30 2.41
CA THR A 43 10.86 -8.41 1.54
C THR A 43 9.68 -9.17 2.15
N CYS A 44 8.52 -8.53 2.32
CA CYS A 44 7.28 -9.23 2.68
C CYS A 44 7.02 -10.24 1.57
N LEU A 45 7.06 -11.52 1.91
CA LEU A 45 6.62 -12.56 1.03
C LEU A 45 5.09 -12.56 1.07
N PHE A 46 4.48 -12.58 -0.11
CA PHE A 46 3.03 -12.63 -0.26
C PHE A 46 2.63 -13.89 -0.98
N GLU A 47 1.51 -14.45 -0.58
CA GLU A 47 0.89 -15.61 -1.21
C GLU A 47 -0.50 -15.22 -1.70
N PRO A 48 -0.93 -15.71 -2.88
CA PRO A 48 -2.31 -15.50 -3.31
C PRO A 48 -3.23 -16.21 -2.31
N MET A 49 -4.34 -15.57 -1.96
CA MET A 49 -5.38 -16.25 -1.20
C MET A 49 -6.05 -17.33 -2.06
N PRO A 50 -6.45 -18.47 -1.47
CA PRO A 50 -7.23 -19.47 -2.18
C PRO A 50 -8.59 -18.91 -2.63
N ASP A 51 -9.13 -19.48 -3.71
CA ASP A 51 -10.50 -19.22 -4.14
C ASP A 51 -11.53 -19.90 -3.21
N GLU A 52 -12.83 -19.73 -3.51
CA GLU A 52 -13.94 -20.33 -2.75
C GLU A 52 -13.91 -21.87 -2.69
N HIS A 53 -13.09 -22.51 -3.53
CA HIS A 53 -12.91 -23.95 -3.58
C HIS A 53 -11.60 -24.39 -2.91
N GLY A 54 -10.89 -23.47 -2.25
CA GLY A 54 -9.60 -23.75 -1.62
C GLY A 54 -8.44 -23.85 -2.62
N ASN A 55 -8.65 -23.52 -3.90
CA ASN A 55 -7.60 -23.63 -4.91
C ASN A 55 -6.79 -22.35 -4.99
N ILE A 56 -5.46 -22.49 -5.01
CA ILE A 56 -4.59 -21.39 -5.36
C ILE A 56 -4.75 -21.14 -6.86
N PRO A 57 -5.14 -19.92 -7.30
CA PRO A 57 -5.33 -19.65 -8.71
C PRO A 57 -4.02 -19.90 -9.49
N ALA A 58 -4.05 -20.92 -10.35
CA ALA A 58 -2.88 -21.39 -11.08
C ALA A 58 -2.36 -20.32 -12.06
N GLY A 59 -1.04 -20.12 -12.10
CA GLY A 59 -0.40 -19.17 -13.02
C GLY A 59 -0.48 -17.69 -12.60
N VAL A 60 -0.97 -17.38 -11.39
CA VAL A 60 -0.96 -16.00 -10.87
C VAL A 60 0.47 -15.56 -10.58
N LYS A 61 0.96 -14.57 -11.34
CA LYS A 61 2.27 -13.95 -11.12
C LYS A 61 2.13 -12.73 -10.20
N LEU A 62 2.58 -12.87 -8.96
CA LEU A 62 2.65 -11.77 -8.01
C LEU A 62 3.76 -10.75 -8.37
N LEU A 63 3.61 -9.54 -7.87
CA LEU A 63 4.63 -8.51 -7.85
C LEU A 63 5.82 -9.04 -7.03
N SER A 64 7.01 -8.97 -7.62
CA SER A 64 8.23 -9.45 -6.98
C SER A 64 8.38 -8.83 -5.57
N PRO A 65 8.58 -9.65 -4.52
CA PRO A 65 8.86 -9.14 -3.19
C PRO A 65 10.31 -8.65 -3.05
N TYR A 66 11.18 -8.97 -4.02
CA TYR A 66 12.60 -8.61 -4.05
C TYR A 66 12.88 -7.37 -4.91
N ARG A 67 11.93 -6.43 -4.98
CA ARG A 67 12.20 -5.17 -5.67
C ARG A 67 13.21 -4.35 -4.88
N PRO A 68 14.12 -3.64 -5.55
CA PRO A 68 15.06 -2.79 -4.86
C PRO A 68 14.34 -1.64 -4.16
N HIS A 69 14.98 -1.14 -3.11
CA HIS A 69 14.63 0.10 -2.43
C HIS A 69 15.92 0.90 -2.28
N GLY A 70 16.45 1.34 -3.42
CA GLY A 70 17.78 1.94 -3.49
C GLY A 70 17.81 3.29 -4.17
N TYR A 71 19.01 3.84 -4.27
CA TYR A 71 19.28 5.04 -5.06
C TYR A 71 20.52 4.85 -5.94
N ILE A 72 20.64 5.64 -7.00
CA ILE A 72 21.90 5.73 -7.76
C ILE A 72 22.78 6.78 -7.08
N PRO A 73 24.04 6.46 -6.71
CA PRO A 73 24.93 7.42 -6.08
C PRO A 73 25.12 8.68 -6.92
N THR A 74 25.04 9.85 -6.29
CA THR A 74 25.23 11.14 -6.95
C THR A 74 26.56 11.23 -7.69
N ALA A 75 27.62 10.63 -7.14
CA ALA A 75 28.93 10.58 -7.80
C ALA A 75 28.87 9.90 -9.18
N LEU A 76 28.03 8.87 -9.34
CA LEU A 76 27.83 8.21 -10.64
C LEU A 76 27.01 9.09 -11.59
N LEU A 77 25.95 9.73 -11.08
CA LEU A 77 25.13 10.68 -11.85
C LEU A 77 25.98 11.85 -12.38
N GLN A 78 27.01 12.26 -11.63
CA GLN A 78 27.90 13.35 -12.00
C GLN A 78 29.10 12.92 -12.85
N ALA A 79 29.38 11.62 -12.94
CA ALA A 79 30.59 11.13 -13.61
C ALA A 79 30.57 11.41 -15.12
N ASN A 80 29.41 11.29 -15.78
CA ASN A 80 29.30 11.46 -17.22
C ASN A 80 27.85 11.76 -17.65
N ARG A 81 27.67 12.63 -18.65
CA ARG A 81 26.35 13.02 -19.17
C ARG A 81 25.56 11.84 -19.75
N GLN A 82 26.21 10.93 -20.48
CA GLN A 82 25.53 9.75 -21.02
C GLN A 82 25.09 8.81 -19.89
N VAL A 83 25.95 8.61 -18.88
CA VAL A 83 25.60 7.82 -17.69
C VAL A 83 24.39 8.42 -16.97
N TYR A 84 24.40 9.74 -16.74
CA TYR A 84 23.28 10.46 -16.15
C TYR A 84 21.96 10.19 -16.89
N GLU A 85 21.93 10.40 -18.21
CA GLU A 85 20.71 10.20 -19.01
C GLU A 85 20.21 8.75 -19.00
N GLU A 86 21.12 7.78 -18.94
CA GLU A 86 20.74 6.37 -18.91
C GLU A 86 20.23 5.92 -17.54
N CYS A 87 20.86 6.36 -16.44
CA CYS A 87 20.60 5.81 -15.11
C CYS A 87 19.64 6.63 -14.23
N ARG A 88 19.43 7.92 -14.49
CA ARG A 88 18.59 8.79 -13.63
C ARG A 88 17.15 8.29 -13.44
N MET A 89 16.60 7.57 -14.42
CA MET A 89 15.24 7.03 -14.36
C MET A 89 15.17 5.59 -13.82
N VAL A 90 16.31 4.93 -13.61
CA VAL A 90 16.36 3.53 -13.13
C VAL A 90 15.69 3.37 -11.76
N PRO A 91 15.93 4.24 -10.75
CA PRO A 91 15.23 4.15 -9.46
C PRO A 91 13.71 4.18 -9.59
N PHE A 92 13.16 5.05 -10.46
CA PHE A 92 11.72 5.17 -10.64
C PHE A 92 11.11 3.90 -11.27
N ARG A 93 11.84 3.29 -12.20
CA ARG A 93 11.37 2.11 -12.93
C ARG A 93 11.46 0.81 -12.15
N GLU A 94 12.53 0.66 -11.38
CA GLU A 94 12.86 -0.62 -10.75
C GLU A 94 12.45 -0.69 -9.28
N ASN A 95 12.52 0.43 -8.54
CA ASN A 95 12.16 0.42 -7.12
C ASN A 95 10.67 0.15 -6.90
N GLU A 96 10.37 -0.43 -5.74
CA GLU A 96 9.05 -0.32 -5.12
C GLU A 96 9.05 0.88 -4.16
N PHE A 97 8.13 1.82 -4.39
CA PHE A 97 7.94 2.96 -3.49
C PHE A 97 6.93 2.59 -2.41
N VAL A 98 7.40 2.58 -1.17
CA VAL A 98 6.65 2.07 -0.01
C VAL A 98 6.22 3.23 0.87
N PHE A 99 4.91 3.47 0.95
CA PHE A 99 4.31 4.52 1.77
C PHE A 99 3.60 3.89 2.97
N VAL A 100 4.35 3.82 4.08
CA VAL A 100 3.92 3.21 5.35
C VAL A 100 4.29 4.14 6.48
N ARG A 101 3.30 4.50 7.32
CA ARG A 101 3.57 5.19 8.59
C ARG A 101 2.56 4.73 9.64
N TYR A 102 3.05 4.45 10.85
CA TYR A 102 2.21 3.98 11.97
C TYR A 102 1.09 4.97 12.33
N PHE A 103 1.33 6.29 12.22
CA PHE A 103 0.39 7.32 12.69
C PHE A 103 -0.23 8.20 11.58
N ARG A 104 0.04 7.95 10.30
CA ARG A 104 -0.55 8.68 9.14
C ARG A 104 -0.88 7.70 8.02
N SER A 105 -1.89 8.04 7.22
CA SER A 105 -2.19 7.25 6.02
C SER A 105 -1.00 7.26 5.06
N GLY A 106 -0.78 6.14 4.36
CA GLY A 106 0.16 6.09 3.24
C GLY A 106 -0.20 7.07 2.11
N VAL A 107 -1.46 7.50 2.04
CA VAL A 107 -1.95 8.55 1.13
C VAL A 107 -1.22 9.87 1.39
N ASP A 108 -1.22 10.37 2.62
CA ASP A 108 -0.57 11.63 2.99
C ASP A 108 0.92 11.61 2.64
N LEU A 109 1.59 10.49 2.91
CA LEU A 109 3.01 10.31 2.62
C LEU A 109 3.29 10.30 1.12
N ALA A 110 2.45 9.62 0.36
CA ALA A 110 2.53 9.62 -1.09
C ALA A 110 2.31 11.03 -1.63
N LEU A 111 1.42 11.84 -1.03
CA LEU A 111 1.17 13.21 -1.45
C LEU A 111 2.38 14.11 -1.21
N GLU A 112 3.00 14.01 -0.03
CA GLU A 112 4.25 14.73 0.27
C GLU A 112 5.36 14.37 -0.74
N PHE A 113 5.41 13.12 -1.19
CA PHE A 113 6.36 12.66 -2.21
C PHE A 113 6.03 13.23 -3.60
N VAL A 114 4.82 13.06 -4.11
CA VAL A 114 4.47 13.52 -5.47
C VAL A 114 4.59 15.04 -5.62
N ASN A 115 4.41 15.79 -4.53
CA ASN A 115 4.58 17.24 -4.52
C ASN A 115 6.04 17.71 -4.64
N LYS A 116 7.01 16.83 -4.40
CA LYS A 116 8.44 17.12 -4.47
C LYS A 116 9.12 16.55 -5.72
N VAL A 117 8.40 15.76 -6.51
CA VAL A 117 8.94 15.01 -7.66
C VAL A 117 8.33 15.56 -8.95
N ALA A 118 9.15 15.70 -10.00
CA ALA A 118 8.68 16.23 -11.26
C ALA A 118 7.69 15.27 -11.93
N LYS A 119 6.73 15.83 -12.68
CA LYS A 119 5.71 15.02 -13.38
C LYS A 119 6.33 13.94 -14.28
N SER A 120 7.36 14.28 -15.04
CA SER A 120 8.07 13.34 -15.92
C SER A 120 8.76 12.20 -15.17
N GLU A 121 9.14 12.41 -13.91
CA GLU A 121 9.71 11.37 -13.06
C GLU A 121 8.61 10.46 -12.48
N LEU A 122 7.47 11.03 -12.10
CA LEU A 122 6.29 10.27 -11.65
C LEU A 122 5.75 9.36 -12.75
N GLU A 123 5.79 9.79 -14.01
CA GLU A 123 5.42 8.98 -15.18
C GLU A 123 6.33 7.74 -15.37
N GLU A 124 7.50 7.72 -14.72
CA GLU A 124 8.43 6.59 -14.74
C GLU A 124 8.28 5.65 -13.53
N VAL A 125 7.55 6.06 -12.49
CA VAL A 125 7.27 5.21 -11.32
C VAL A 125 6.47 3.98 -11.76
N ARG A 126 6.90 2.77 -11.40
CA ARG A 126 6.23 1.53 -11.83
C ARG A 126 5.52 0.78 -10.72
N TYR A 127 6.04 0.81 -9.50
CA TYR A 127 5.57 -0.05 -8.42
C TYR A 127 5.38 0.73 -7.12
N LEU A 128 4.19 0.61 -6.55
CA LEU A 128 3.82 1.24 -5.28
C LEU A 128 3.33 0.21 -4.27
N ARG A 129 3.68 0.42 -3.01
CA ARG A 129 3.06 -0.24 -1.86
C ARG A 129 2.51 0.83 -0.93
N MET A 130 1.24 0.73 -0.56
CA MET A 130 0.59 1.74 0.25
C MET A 130 -0.26 1.11 1.34
N TYR A 131 -0.10 1.63 2.55
CA TYR A 131 -0.93 1.26 3.69
C TYR A 131 -2.00 2.34 3.81
N VAL A 132 -3.24 1.97 3.53
CA VAL A 132 -4.36 2.91 3.44
C VAL A 132 -4.99 3.20 4.80
N PHE A 133 -4.41 2.64 5.87
CA PHE A 133 -4.89 2.73 7.24
C PHE A 133 -4.06 3.67 8.10
N GLN A 134 -4.71 4.29 9.09
CA GLN A 134 -4.08 5.04 10.19
C GLN A 134 -4.44 4.37 11.53
N GLU A 135 -3.45 3.90 12.30
CA GLU A 135 -3.73 3.48 13.68
C GLU A 135 -4.26 4.66 14.49
N GLY A 136 -5.47 4.53 15.05
CA GLY A 136 -6.14 5.57 15.84
C GLY A 136 -7.18 6.41 15.09
N ARG A 137 -7.34 6.24 13.76
CA ARG A 137 -8.52 6.74 13.02
C ARG A 137 -9.12 5.59 12.21
N ILE A 138 -10.38 5.25 12.48
CA ILE A 138 -11.14 4.23 11.73
C ILE A 138 -11.54 4.82 10.37
N MET A 139 -10.57 5.11 9.53
CA MET A 139 -10.74 5.98 8.37
C MET A 139 -9.96 5.37 7.21
N ASP A 140 -10.44 4.23 6.70
CA ASP A 140 -10.04 3.72 5.38
C ASP A 140 -10.59 4.68 4.31
N ILE A 141 -10.00 4.74 3.12
CA ILE A 141 -10.51 5.53 1.98
C ILE A 141 -11.98 5.18 1.68
N GLY A 142 -12.40 3.93 1.98
CA GLY A 142 -13.79 3.50 1.89
C GLY A 142 -14.71 3.92 3.06
N VAL A 143 -14.16 4.37 4.20
CA VAL A 143 -14.88 4.69 5.46
C VAL A 143 -15.00 6.19 5.70
N VAL A 144 -13.95 6.96 5.38
CA VAL A 144 -13.91 8.43 5.52
C VAL A 144 -15.13 9.09 4.87
N ASN A 145 -15.54 8.55 3.72
CA ASN A 145 -16.54 9.16 2.87
C ASN A 145 -17.97 9.15 3.45
N ARG A 146 -18.21 8.48 4.58
CA ARG A 146 -19.54 8.39 5.21
C ARG A 146 -19.69 9.21 6.49
N TYR A 147 -18.62 9.35 7.28
CA TYR A 147 -18.69 9.93 8.63
C TYR A 147 -18.01 11.29 8.78
N SER A 148 -17.30 11.75 7.75
CA SER A 148 -16.77 13.11 7.72
C SER A 148 -17.24 13.82 6.46
N ASP A 149 -17.74 15.05 6.61
CA ASP A 149 -17.84 16.03 5.51
C ASP A 149 -16.46 16.37 4.90
N ASP A 150 -15.40 15.82 5.48
CA ASP A 150 -14.02 15.92 5.05
C ASP A 150 -13.77 15.08 3.78
N ARG A 151 -14.23 15.61 2.64
CA ARG A 151 -13.90 15.10 1.29
C ARG A 151 -12.41 15.19 0.96
N THR A 152 -11.56 15.59 1.91
CA THR A 152 -10.13 15.82 1.70
C THR A 152 -9.42 14.51 1.35
N ILE A 153 -9.63 13.42 2.08
CA ILE A 153 -8.95 12.13 1.79
C ILE A 153 -9.37 11.55 0.43
N GLU A 154 -10.64 11.70 0.03
CA GLU A 154 -11.08 11.27 -1.31
C GLU A 154 -10.38 12.11 -2.39
N ARG A 155 -10.35 13.44 -2.23
CA ARG A 155 -9.66 14.34 -3.17
C ARG A 155 -8.17 14.06 -3.25
N GLU A 156 -7.54 13.83 -2.10
CA GLU A 156 -6.14 13.45 -1.97
C GLU A 156 -5.84 12.13 -2.68
N TRP A 157 -6.70 11.13 -2.51
CA TRP A 157 -6.60 9.87 -3.24
C TRP A 157 -6.82 10.03 -4.75
N GLU A 158 -7.83 10.81 -5.16
CA GLU A 158 -8.08 11.13 -6.57
C GLU A 158 -6.86 11.82 -7.19
N GLU A 159 -6.28 12.81 -6.50
CA GLU A 159 -5.07 13.52 -6.91
C GLU A 159 -3.88 12.57 -7.03
N LEU A 160 -3.66 11.70 -6.04
CA LEU A 160 -2.59 10.69 -6.14
C LEU A 160 -2.75 9.78 -7.34
N CYS A 161 -3.97 9.28 -7.56
CA CYS A 161 -4.26 8.41 -8.69
C CYS A 161 -4.05 9.12 -10.02
N GLU A 162 -4.36 10.42 -10.12
CA GLU A 162 -4.08 11.23 -11.30
C GLU A 162 -2.56 11.40 -11.51
N ARG A 163 -1.81 11.74 -10.46
CA ARG A 163 -0.36 11.98 -10.52
C ARG A 163 0.43 10.72 -10.88
N PHE A 164 0.00 9.57 -10.39
CA PHE A 164 0.60 8.27 -10.70
C PHE A 164 -0.01 7.58 -11.92
N GLY A 165 -1.11 8.11 -12.45
CA GLY A 165 -2.02 7.37 -13.33
C GLY A 165 -1.40 6.88 -14.63
N VAL A 166 -0.37 7.56 -15.13
CA VAL A 166 0.35 7.17 -16.35
C VAL A 166 1.43 6.13 -16.06
N GLY A 167 2.17 6.29 -14.97
CA GLY A 167 3.39 5.52 -14.72
C GLY A 167 3.15 4.18 -14.05
N VAL A 168 2.34 4.16 -13.00
CA VAL A 168 2.25 3.01 -12.08
C VAL A 168 1.60 1.82 -12.77
N ARG A 169 2.28 0.67 -12.72
CA ARG A 169 1.83 -0.60 -13.32
C ARG A 169 1.41 -1.62 -12.27
N GLY A 170 2.09 -1.65 -11.14
CA GLY A 170 1.79 -2.53 -10.01
C GLY A 170 1.53 -1.72 -8.75
N LEU A 171 0.41 -2.00 -8.09
CA LEU A 171 0.05 -1.38 -6.82
C LEU A 171 -0.26 -2.48 -5.79
N ARG A 172 0.36 -2.41 -4.61
CA ARG A 172 0.02 -3.25 -3.47
C ARG A 172 -0.64 -2.40 -2.39
N LEU A 173 -1.87 -2.73 -2.04
CA LEU A 173 -2.67 -2.05 -1.03
C LEU A 173 -2.82 -2.94 0.20
N LYS A 174 -2.59 -2.36 1.37
CA LYS A 174 -2.97 -2.96 2.65
C LYS A 174 -4.14 -2.18 3.21
N MET A 175 -5.26 -2.86 3.44
CA MET A 175 -6.55 -2.24 3.79
C MET A 175 -7.38 -3.10 4.74
N PHE A 176 -8.36 -2.45 5.40
CA PHE A 176 -9.29 -3.06 6.35
C PHE A 176 -10.73 -2.79 5.84
N PRO A 177 -11.31 -3.70 5.03
CA PRO A 177 -12.58 -3.45 4.38
C PRO A 177 -13.72 -3.30 5.40
N TYR A 178 -14.49 -2.23 5.22
CA TYR A 178 -15.52 -1.73 6.14
C TYR A 178 -16.73 -2.63 6.51
N PRO A 179 -17.17 -3.69 5.81
CA PRO A 179 -18.46 -4.30 6.17
C PRO A 179 -18.44 -5.21 7.40
N PHE A 180 -17.29 -5.47 8.02
CA PHE A 180 -17.19 -6.63 8.92
C PHE A 180 -16.77 -6.29 10.34
N VAL A 181 -16.80 -5.00 10.71
CA VAL A 181 -16.79 -4.57 12.10
C VAL A 181 -18.11 -5.02 12.74
N LYS A 182 -18.18 -6.30 13.16
CA LYS A 182 -19.21 -6.74 14.08
C LYS A 182 -19.13 -5.87 15.33
N SER A 183 -20.28 -5.65 15.95
CA SER A 183 -20.48 -4.93 17.22
C SER A 183 -19.45 -5.26 18.32
N GLY A 184 -18.79 -6.43 18.27
CA GLY A 184 -17.73 -6.84 19.20
C GLY A 184 -16.41 -6.04 19.11
N VAL A 185 -16.01 -5.56 17.93
CA VAL A 185 -14.77 -4.77 17.74
C VAL A 185 -14.97 -3.34 18.27
N MET A 186 -16.17 -2.78 18.11
CA MET A 186 -16.56 -1.47 18.67
C MET A 186 -16.64 -1.50 20.20
N ARG A 187 -17.18 -2.60 20.77
CA ARG A 187 -17.23 -2.79 22.23
C ARG A 187 -15.83 -2.84 22.85
N ARG A 188 -14.85 -3.51 22.22
CA ARG A 188 -13.47 -3.54 22.71
C ARG A 188 -12.67 -2.28 22.38
N MET A 189 -13.01 -1.55 21.32
CA MET A 189 -12.48 -0.20 21.09
C MET A 189 -12.93 0.79 22.16
N ARG A 190 -14.15 0.69 22.69
CA ARG A 190 -14.60 1.45 23.87
C ARG A 190 -13.71 1.18 25.08
N ASP A 191 -13.38 -0.07 25.34
CA ASP A 191 -12.54 -0.48 26.48
C ASP A 191 -11.08 0.02 26.38
N TRP A 192 -10.62 0.39 25.17
CA TRP A 192 -9.26 0.91 24.93
C TRP A 192 -9.18 2.42 24.71
N TRP A 193 -10.28 3.08 24.34
CA TRP A 193 -10.32 4.51 23.95
C TRP A 193 -11.31 5.36 24.78
N GLY A 194 -11.91 4.80 25.83
CA GLY A 194 -12.89 5.48 26.68
C GLY A 194 -12.45 6.88 27.14
N ASP A 195 -11.18 7.02 27.52
CA ASP A 195 -10.63 8.29 28.04
C ASP A 195 -10.37 9.35 26.95
N VAL A 196 -10.26 8.96 25.67
CA VAL A 196 -9.94 9.87 24.54
C VAL A 196 -11.21 10.37 23.84
N LEU A 197 -12.30 9.60 23.92
CA LEU A 197 -13.56 9.89 23.22
C LEU A 197 -14.59 10.63 24.08
N GLU A 198 -14.33 10.83 25.38
CA GLU A 198 -15.23 11.50 26.33
C GLU A 198 -15.59 12.95 25.95
N GLY A 199 -14.84 13.57 25.02
CA GLY A 199 -15.11 14.91 24.49
C GLY A 199 -15.85 14.96 23.15
N TYR A 200 -16.03 13.83 22.46
CA TYR A 200 -16.58 13.79 21.09
C TYR A 200 -17.89 12.98 21.04
N ALA A 201 -18.96 13.65 21.48
CA ALA A 201 -20.37 13.26 21.41
C ALA A 201 -20.88 12.21 22.44
N PRO A 202 -22.07 12.43 23.04
CA PRO A 202 -22.65 11.55 24.04
C PRO A 202 -23.06 10.18 23.48
N GLU A 203 -22.91 9.15 24.32
CA GLU A 203 -23.06 7.70 24.07
C GLU A 203 -24.22 7.29 23.16
N SER A 204 -25.37 7.95 23.26
CA SER A 204 -26.59 7.57 22.54
C SER A 204 -26.59 7.96 21.05
N ASP A 205 -25.78 8.94 20.64
CA ASP A 205 -25.81 9.49 19.28
C ASP A 205 -24.81 8.79 18.35
N PHE A 206 -23.73 8.22 18.90
CA PHE A 206 -22.70 7.53 18.12
C PHE A 206 -23.18 6.14 17.69
N GLU A 207 -23.64 5.29 18.62
CA GLU A 207 -24.20 3.97 18.30
C GLU A 207 -25.47 4.07 17.43
N SER A 208 -26.38 5.01 17.73
CA SER A 208 -27.61 5.17 16.95
C SER A 208 -27.37 5.69 15.53
N ARG A 209 -26.33 6.49 15.28
CA ARG A 209 -25.94 6.89 13.90
C ARG A 209 -25.18 5.78 13.17
N TYR A 210 -24.44 4.94 13.89
CA TYR A 210 -23.64 3.85 13.33
C TYR A 210 -24.44 2.57 13.04
N GLU A 211 -25.39 2.21 13.90
CA GLU A 211 -26.22 1.00 13.77
C GLU A 211 -27.45 1.21 12.86
N ARG A 212 -28.02 2.42 12.81
CA ARG A 212 -29.23 2.71 12.02
C ARG A 212 -28.98 2.82 10.50
N THR A 213 -27.72 2.72 10.06
CA THR A 213 -27.27 2.99 8.69
C THR A 213 -26.97 1.72 7.86
N VAL A 214 -27.53 0.57 8.25
CA VAL A 214 -27.46 -0.69 7.50
C VAL A 214 -28.73 -0.90 6.68
N PHE A 215 -28.90 -0.19 5.55
CA PHE A 215 -29.91 -0.50 4.52
C PHE A 215 -29.40 -0.21 3.09
N GLU A 216 -28.78 -1.24 2.52
CA GLU A 216 -29.02 -1.91 1.22
C GLU A 216 -29.07 -1.26 -0.18
N HIS A 217 -28.95 0.04 -0.44
CA HIS A 217 -28.77 0.45 -1.87
C HIS A 217 -27.90 1.69 -2.11
N GLU A 218 -27.98 2.73 -1.28
CA GLU A 218 -27.09 3.90 -1.40
C GLU A 218 -25.67 3.61 -0.89
N VAL A 219 -25.45 2.54 -0.13
CA VAL A 219 -24.13 2.19 0.42
C VAL A 219 -23.19 1.58 -0.63
N GLU A 220 -23.71 0.97 -1.69
CA GLU A 220 -22.84 0.33 -2.70
C GLU A 220 -22.12 1.34 -3.60
N GLU A 221 -22.78 2.39 -4.09
CA GLU A 221 -22.12 3.37 -4.98
C GLU A 221 -21.00 4.13 -4.26
N TRP A 222 -21.21 4.52 -3.00
CA TRP A 222 -20.22 5.26 -2.21
C TRP A 222 -19.00 4.42 -1.84
N ARG A 223 -19.21 3.13 -1.57
CA ARG A 223 -18.16 2.17 -1.21
C ARG A 223 -17.10 2.00 -2.30
N TRP A 224 -17.44 2.31 -3.55
CA TRP A 224 -16.54 2.15 -4.69
C TRP A 224 -16.05 3.47 -5.30
N ARG A 225 -16.44 4.63 -4.76
CA ARG A 225 -16.01 5.94 -5.30
C ARG A 225 -14.50 6.09 -5.41
N TRP A 226 -13.74 5.53 -4.48
CA TRP A 226 -12.28 5.55 -4.53
C TRP A 226 -11.70 4.69 -5.65
N VAL A 227 -12.42 3.63 -6.04
CA VAL A 227 -12.10 2.85 -7.24
C VAL A 227 -12.47 3.66 -8.47
N ASP A 228 -13.67 4.24 -8.49
CA ASP A 228 -14.21 4.92 -9.66
C ASP A 228 -13.48 6.21 -10.01
N ARG A 229 -13.19 7.00 -9.00
CA ARG A 229 -12.55 8.30 -9.14
C ARG A 229 -11.04 8.26 -8.96
N GLY A 230 -10.51 7.18 -8.40
CA GLY A 230 -9.08 6.95 -8.25
C GLY A 230 -8.57 5.91 -9.23
N LEU A 231 -8.58 4.63 -8.83
CA LEU A 231 -7.91 3.55 -9.56
C LEU A 231 -8.35 3.38 -11.02
N ARG A 232 -9.62 3.61 -11.34
CA ARG A 232 -10.12 3.53 -12.72
C ARG A 232 -9.47 4.56 -13.63
N LYS A 233 -9.04 5.72 -13.09
CA LYS A 233 -8.32 6.76 -13.83
C LYS A 233 -6.83 6.43 -14.06
N MET A 234 -6.30 5.39 -13.42
CA MET A 234 -4.92 4.97 -13.62
C MET A 234 -4.76 4.15 -14.90
N GLY A 235 -4.50 4.81 -16.03
CA GLY A 235 -4.32 4.19 -17.34
C GLY A 235 -3.08 3.29 -17.46
N GLY A 236 -2.06 3.51 -16.64
CA GLY A 236 -0.84 2.71 -16.56
C GLY A 236 -1.00 1.42 -15.75
N LEU A 237 -2.03 1.33 -14.91
CA LEU A 237 -2.20 0.24 -13.95
C LEU A 237 -2.46 -1.09 -14.66
N ARG A 238 -1.79 -2.15 -14.21
CA ARG A 238 -1.88 -3.51 -14.77
C ARG A 238 -2.19 -4.57 -13.72
N GLN A 239 -1.80 -4.32 -12.47
CA GLN A 239 -1.99 -5.25 -11.37
C GLN A 239 -2.20 -4.50 -10.06
N VAL A 240 -3.21 -4.91 -9.31
CA VAL A 240 -3.47 -4.49 -7.94
C VAL A 240 -3.46 -5.73 -7.05
N GLU A 241 -2.58 -5.73 -6.06
CA GLU A 241 -2.55 -6.72 -4.99
C GLU A 241 -3.18 -6.12 -3.75
N VAL A 242 -4.12 -6.82 -3.14
CA VAL A 242 -4.80 -6.36 -1.94
C VAL A 242 -4.55 -7.32 -0.80
N GLU A 243 -3.86 -6.82 0.22
CA GLU A 243 -3.75 -7.43 1.52
C GLU A 243 -4.91 -6.95 2.38
N VAL A 244 -5.87 -7.84 2.62
CA VAL A 244 -6.98 -7.62 3.55
C VAL A 244 -6.56 -8.16 4.91
N LYS A 245 -6.34 -7.28 5.89
CA LYS A 245 -6.19 -7.71 7.29
C LYS A 245 -7.53 -7.52 8.01
N ASP A 246 -7.84 -8.46 8.88
CA ASP A 246 -8.80 -8.28 9.96
C ASP A 246 -8.04 -8.30 11.28
N ARG A 247 -8.45 -7.44 12.21
CA ARG A 247 -7.74 -7.21 13.47
C ARG A 247 -7.80 -8.44 14.38
N GLU A 248 -8.76 -9.34 14.17
CA GLU A 248 -9.02 -10.52 15.01
C GLU A 248 -8.83 -11.86 14.29
N GLY A 249 -8.50 -11.88 12.99
CA GLY A 249 -8.38 -13.14 12.22
C GLY A 249 -9.72 -13.84 11.98
N ASP A 250 -10.85 -13.19 12.27
CA ASP A 250 -12.22 -13.70 12.15
C ASP A 250 -12.83 -13.44 10.76
N PHE A 251 -12.03 -12.90 9.85
CA PHE A 251 -12.46 -12.68 8.49
C PHE A 251 -12.67 -14.02 7.79
N ARG A 252 -13.94 -14.42 7.67
CA ARG A 252 -14.32 -15.59 6.88
C ARG A 252 -13.82 -15.42 5.45
N GLU A 253 -12.99 -16.34 4.99
CA GLU A 253 -12.36 -16.33 3.66
C GLU A 253 -13.38 -16.02 2.54
N ASP A 254 -14.58 -16.58 2.65
CA ASP A 254 -15.72 -16.36 1.74
C ASP A 254 -16.08 -14.86 1.54
N GLY A 255 -16.00 -14.07 2.61
CA GLY A 255 -16.29 -12.63 2.54
C GLY A 255 -15.21 -11.84 1.79
N VAL A 256 -13.94 -12.29 1.82
CA VAL A 256 -12.83 -11.60 1.17
C VAL A 256 -12.95 -11.90 -0.30
N VAL A 257 -13.18 -13.16 -0.64
CA VAL A 257 -13.35 -13.63 -2.00
C VAL A 257 -14.47 -12.86 -2.69
N GLU A 258 -15.64 -12.73 -2.06
CA GLU A 258 -16.75 -11.97 -2.65
C GLU A 258 -16.43 -10.47 -2.75
N TRP A 259 -15.76 -9.89 -1.75
CA TRP A 259 -15.36 -8.47 -1.82
C TRP A 259 -14.36 -8.21 -2.95
N ILE A 260 -13.36 -9.08 -3.10
CA ILE A 260 -12.34 -9.01 -4.15
C ILE A 260 -12.99 -9.19 -5.52
N ARG A 261 -13.97 -10.08 -5.66
CA ARG A 261 -14.74 -10.24 -6.91
C ARG A 261 -15.51 -8.97 -7.26
N ARG A 262 -16.16 -8.33 -6.29
CA ARG A 262 -16.83 -7.04 -6.51
C ARG A 262 -15.84 -5.95 -6.89
N PHE A 263 -14.69 -5.90 -6.22
CA PHE A 263 -13.63 -4.96 -6.51
C PHE A 263 -13.09 -5.14 -7.93
N ASP A 264 -12.79 -6.37 -8.34
CA ASP A 264 -12.34 -6.72 -9.68
C ASP A 264 -13.37 -6.32 -10.74
N ARG A 265 -14.64 -6.71 -10.55
CA ARG A 265 -15.73 -6.33 -11.44
C ARG A 265 -15.84 -4.81 -11.61
N ARG A 266 -15.77 -4.06 -10.50
CA ARG A 266 -15.92 -2.60 -10.54
C ARG A 266 -14.71 -1.89 -11.13
N LEU A 267 -13.49 -2.32 -10.81
CA LEU A 267 -12.26 -1.74 -11.36
C LEU A 267 -12.14 -1.94 -12.88
N ASN A 268 -12.60 -3.09 -13.36
CA ASN A 268 -12.51 -3.50 -14.77
C ASN A 268 -13.75 -3.20 -15.60
N GLU A 269 -14.79 -2.63 -14.99
CA GLU A 269 -16.01 -2.23 -15.71
C GLU A 269 -15.67 -1.25 -16.85
N GLY A 270 -16.09 -1.60 -18.07
CA GLY A 270 -15.83 -0.81 -19.28
C GLY A 270 -14.41 -0.88 -19.83
N ARG A 271 -13.52 -1.71 -19.25
CA ARG A 271 -12.17 -1.96 -19.81
C ARG A 271 -12.22 -3.09 -20.84
N GLU A 272 -11.51 -2.90 -21.95
CA GLU A 272 -11.28 -3.97 -22.94
C GLU A 272 -10.41 -5.10 -22.34
N GLU A 273 -10.54 -6.33 -22.87
CA GLU A 273 -9.88 -7.52 -22.34
C GLU A 273 -8.35 -7.37 -22.20
N GLY A 274 -7.70 -6.73 -23.17
CA GLY A 274 -6.24 -6.46 -23.15
C GLY A 274 -5.80 -5.36 -22.17
N HIS A 275 -6.75 -4.61 -21.61
CA HIS A 275 -6.51 -3.46 -20.74
C HIS A 275 -7.03 -3.67 -19.30
N LYS A 276 -7.54 -4.86 -19.00
CA LYS A 276 -7.98 -5.24 -17.65
C LYS A 276 -6.80 -5.23 -16.67
N VAL A 277 -7.08 -4.75 -15.47
CA VAL A 277 -6.19 -4.77 -14.30
C VAL A 277 -6.40 -6.09 -13.58
N ARG A 278 -5.33 -6.82 -13.31
CA ARG A 278 -5.41 -8.02 -12.48
C ARG A 278 -5.59 -7.61 -11.02
N VAL A 279 -6.72 -7.96 -10.41
CA VAL A 279 -6.93 -7.83 -8.96
C VAL A 279 -6.60 -9.17 -8.30
N ILE A 280 -5.67 -9.16 -7.36
CA ILE A 280 -5.22 -10.37 -6.67
C ILE A 280 -5.31 -10.11 -5.16
N CYS A 281 -6.04 -10.98 -4.46
CA CYS A 281 -6.00 -10.98 -3.01
C CYS A 281 -4.75 -11.71 -2.54
N VAL A 282 -4.00 -11.08 -1.64
CA VAL A 282 -2.78 -11.63 -1.09
C VAL A 282 -2.83 -11.66 0.42
N LYS A 283 -2.16 -12.62 1.02
CA LYS A 283 -1.83 -12.66 2.44
C LYS A 283 -0.33 -12.61 2.61
N GLU A 284 0.12 -11.97 3.69
CA GLU A 284 1.51 -12.03 4.08
C GLU A 284 1.86 -13.47 4.51
N SER A 285 2.92 -14.03 3.91
CA SER A 285 3.39 -15.39 4.18
C SER A 285 3.93 -15.51 5.60
N GLU A 286 3.78 -16.68 6.21
CA GLU A 286 4.35 -16.96 7.54
C GLU A 286 5.89 -16.98 7.52
N GLU A 287 6.47 -17.15 6.33
CA GLU A 287 7.91 -17.10 6.11
C GLU A 287 8.43 -15.66 5.93
N SER A 288 7.54 -14.66 5.95
CA SER A 288 7.90 -13.24 5.89
C SER A 288 8.88 -12.91 7.04
N PRO A 289 10.08 -12.38 6.73
CA PRO A 289 11.04 -11.96 7.75
C PRO A 289 10.45 -10.95 8.75
N GLU A 290 9.47 -10.15 8.33
CA GLU A 290 8.79 -9.19 9.21
C GLU A 290 7.92 -9.83 10.26
N LYS A 291 7.19 -10.91 9.95
CA LYS A 291 6.34 -11.57 10.95
C LYS A 291 7.22 -12.08 12.10
N LYS A 292 8.40 -12.63 11.77
CA LYS A 292 9.40 -13.10 12.74
C LYS A 292 10.08 -11.95 13.50
N ASP A 293 10.58 -10.92 12.81
CA ASP A 293 11.20 -9.75 13.44
C ASP A 293 10.22 -8.98 14.35
N TRP A 294 8.95 -8.85 13.93
CA TRP A 294 7.88 -8.23 14.71
C TRP A 294 7.52 -9.06 15.94
N GLU A 295 7.30 -10.37 15.79
CA GLU A 295 7.04 -11.25 16.93
C GLU A 295 8.19 -11.25 17.93
N GLU A 296 9.45 -11.23 17.47
CA GLU A 296 10.62 -11.10 18.34
C GLU A 296 10.71 -9.73 19.01
N TRP A 297 10.44 -8.64 18.29
CA TRP A 297 10.41 -7.30 18.87
C TRP A 297 9.32 -7.15 19.92
N VAL A 298 8.09 -7.60 19.64
CA VAL A 298 6.97 -7.60 20.59
C VAL A 298 7.29 -8.47 21.82
N ARG A 299 7.85 -9.67 21.62
CA ARG A 299 8.33 -10.52 22.73
C ARG A 299 9.43 -9.81 23.53
N GLY A 300 10.32 -9.08 22.88
CA GLY A 300 11.38 -8.29 23.51
C GLY A 300 10.86 -7.12 24.33
N GLN A 301 9.80 -6.44 23.87
CA GLN A 301 9.14 -5.36 24.63
C GLN A 301 8.34 -5.91 25.82
N LEU A 302 7.61 -7.02 25.63
CA LEU A 302 6.83 -7.66 26.70
C LEU A 302 7.72 -8.18 27.82
N ARG A 303 8.91 -8.75 27.51
CA ARG A 303 9.90 -9.15 28.52
C ARG A 303 10.50 -7.99 29.32
N ARG A 304 10.44 -6.75 28.80
CA ARG A 304 10.92 -5.55 29.50
C ARG A 304 9.84 -4.92 30.39
N GLN A 305 8.58 -5.30 30.22
CA GLN A 305 7.44 -4.78 30.98
C GLN A 305 6.96 -5.70 32.11
N VAL A 306 7.54 -6.89 32.26
CA VAL A 306 7.36 -7.71 33.45
C VAL A 306 8.57 -7.47 34.35
N PRO A 307 8.43 -6.71 35.46
CA PRO A 307 9.44 -6.74 36.51
C PRO A 307 9.41 -8.12 37.17
N ASP A 308 10.59 -8.66 37.50
CA ASP A 308 10.73 -9.80 38.42
C ASP A 308 10.09 -9.51 39.78
#